data_AF-A0A3L8DE28-F1
#
_entry.id   AF-A0A3L8DE28-F1
#
_cell.length_a   1.000
_cell.length_b   1.000
_cell.length_c   1.000
_cell.angle_alpha   90.00
_cell.angle_beta   90.00
_cell.angle_gamma   90.00
#
_symmetry.space_group_name_H-M   'P 1'
#
loop_
_entity.id
_entity.type
_entity.pdbx_description
1 polymer ?
#
loop_
_entity_poly.entity_id
_entity_poly.type
_entity_poly.pdbx_seq_one_letter_code
_entity_poly.pdbx_strand_id
1 'polypeptide(L)' 'MPILGFGTWQASGEELEAALDAALEAGYRHIDTATVYENESIIGNVLKKWLDSGKIERSDLFIVTKVKFCRDNK' A
#
# COMPACT_ATOMS: atom_id res chain seq x y z
N MET A 1 -9.45 -4.82 -12.05
CA MET A 1 -8.06 -4.62 -11.56
C MET A 1 -7.39 -3.57 -12.43
N PRO A 2 -6.83 -2.49 -11.86
CA PRO A 2 -6.09 -1.48 -12.63
C PRO A 2 -4.83 -2.07 -13.28
N ILE A 3 -4.55 -1.65 -14.52
CA ILE A 3 -3.40 -2.14 -15.31
C ILE A 3 -2.04 -1.62 -14.82
N LEU A 4 -2.03 -0.50 -14.11
CA LEU A 4 -0.85 0.09 -13.46
C LEU A 4 -1.04 0.04 -11.95
N GLY A 5 0.02 -0.31 -11.23
CA GLY A 5 0.04 -0.38 -9.78
C GLY A 5 1.33 0.17 -9.20
N PHE A 6 1.25 0.60 -7.94
CA PHE A 6 2.37 1.12 -7.16
C PHE A 6 2.94 0.00 -6.29
N GLY A 7 4.19 -0.39 -6.55
CA GLY A 7 4.88 -1.44 -5.79
C GLY A 7 5.62 -0.88 -4.58
N THR A 8 5.52 -1.57 -3.44
CA THR A 8 6.07 -1.09 -2.16
C THR A 8 7.23 -1.92 -1.62
N TRP A 9 7.87 -2.75 -2.45
CA TRP A 9 9.04 -3.51 -2.01
C TRP A 9 10.24 -2.57 -1.75
N GLN A 10 10.95 -2.79 -0.64
CA GLN A 10 12.12 -2.02 -0.17
C GLN A 10 11.86 -0.57 0.27
N ALA A 11 10.69 0.01 -0.05
CA ALA A 11 10.29 1.31 0.46
C ALA A 11 9.98 1.24 1.96
N SER A 12 10.42 2.23 2.74
CA SER A 12 10.21 2.26 4.19
C SER A 12 10.17 3.69 4.74
N GLY A 13 9.70 3.84 5.98
CA GLY A 13 9.68 5.12 6.69
C GLY A 13 8.96 6.24 5.94
N GLU A 14 9.49 7.46 6.05
CA GLU A 14 8.94 8.67 5.44
C GLU A 14 8.95 8.64 3.92
N GLU A 15 9.92 7.94 3.30
CA GLU A 15 10.00 7.81 1.85
C GLU A 15 8.77 7.08 1.30
N LEU A 16 8.35 6.00 1.96
CA LEU A 16 7.15 5.27 1.56
C LEU A 16 5.88 6.12 1.74
N GLU A 17 5.77 6.89 2.82
CA GLU A 17 4.63 7.79 3.02
C GLU A 17 4.54 8.82 1.88
N ALA A 18 5.63 9.54 1.63
CA ALA A 18 5.69 10.56 0.59
C ALA A 18 5.43 9.99 -0.81
N ALA A 19 6.02 8.82 -1.13
CA ALA A 19 5.84 8.19 -2.42
C ALA A 19 4.41 7.67 -2.63
N LEU A 20 3.78 7.11 -1.59
CA LEU A 20 2.40 6.65 -1.66
C LEU A 20 1.41 7.82 -1.76
N ASP A 21 1.62 8.91 -1.01
CA ASP A 21 0.82 10.13 -1.14
C ASP A 21 0.92 10.69 -2.57
N ALA A 22 2.13 10.82 -3.11
CA ALA A 22 2.35 11.28 -4.48
C ALA A 22 1.69 10.34 -5.53
N ALA A 23 1.74 9.03 -5.31
CA ALA A 23 1.09 8.06 -6.19
C ALA A 23 -0.44 8.22 -6.18
N LEU A 24 -1.04 8.40 -5.00
CA LEU A 24 -2.49 8.62 -4.87
C LEU A 24 -2.94 9.92 -5.54
N GLU A 25 -2.15 11.00 -5.40
CA GLU A 25 -2.34 12.29 -6.10
C GLU A 25 -2.21 12.16 -7.62
N ALA A 26 -1.25 11.36 -8.09
CA ALA A 26 -1.08 11.05 -9.50
C ALA A 26 -2.17 10.12 -10.08
N GLY A 27 -3.10 9.63 -9.26
CA GLY A 27 -4.24 8.82 -9.68
C GLY A 27 -4.05 7.31 -9.58
N TYR A 28 -2.98 6.82 -8.94
CA TYR A 28 -2.84 5.39 -8.68
C TYR A 28 -3.96 4.89 -7.77
N ARG A 29 -4.50 3.73 -8.13
CA ARG A 29 -5.58 3.06 -7.39
C ARG A 29 -5.30 1.58 -7.12
N HIS A 30 -4.14 1.09 -7.56
CA HIS A 30 -3.67 -0.26 -7.31
C HIS A 30 -2.37 -0.19 -6.51
N ILE A 31 -2.36 -0.82 -5.34
CA ILE A 31 -1.21 -0.86 -4.42
C ILE A 31 -0.81 -2.30 -4.21
N ASP A 32 0.45 -2.61 -4.51
CA ASP A 32 1.05 -3.93 -4.32
C ASP A 32 1.97 -3.92 -3.09
N THR A 33 1.64 -4.74 -2.10
CA THR A 33 2.41 -4.93 -0.86
C THR A 33 2.60 -6.41 -0.54
N ALA A 34 3.25 -6.72 0.58
CA ALA A 34 3.43 -8.06 1.10
C ALA A 34 3.77 -8.01 2.58
N THR A 35 3.34 -9.02 3.34
CA THR A 35 3.69 -9.14 4.76
C THR A 35 5.21 -9.20 5.00
N VAL A 36 5.98 -9.74 4.05
CA VAL A 36 7.45 -9.79 4.16
C VAL A 36 8.14 -8.44 3.89
N TYR A 37 7.42 -7.43 3.40
CA TYR A 37 7.98 -6.08 3.21
C TYR A 37 7.97 -5.27 4.51
N GLU A 38 7.26 -5.74 5.54
CA GLU A 38 7.25 -5.17 6.90
C GLU A 38 6.86 -3.68 6.94
N ASN A 39 6.08 -3.22 5.95
CA ASN A 39 5.72 -1.82 5.78
C ASN A 39 4.20 -1.58 5.59
N GLU A 40 3.37 -2.63 5.71
CA GLU A 40 1.91 -2.56 5.54
C GLU A 40 1.24 -1.56 6.51
N SER A 41 1.79 -1.39 7.72
CA SER A 41 1.28 -0.41 8.69
C SER A 41 1.39 1.03 8.19
N ILE A 42 2.48 1.37 7.48
CA ILE A 42 2.69 2.70 6.92
C ILE A 42 1.68 2.96 5.79
N ILE A 43 1.52 1.98 4.90
CA ILE A 43 0.53 2.01 3.81
C ILE A 43 -0.88 2.20 4.38
N GLY A 44 -1.24 1.43 5.41
CA GLY A 44 -2.53 1.52 6.07
C GLY A 44 -2.82 2.90 6.66
N ASN A 45 -1.81 3.53 7.29
CA ASN A 45 -1.94 4.88 7.84
C ASN A 45 -2.20 5.93 6.75
N VAL A 46 -1.48 5.88 5.63
CA VAL A 46 -1.69 6.79 4.49
C VAL A 46 -3.07 6.61 3.90
N LEU A 47 -3.47 5.37 3.60
CA LEU A 47 -4.79 5.08 3.03
C LEU A 47 -5.92 5.50 3.97
N LYS A 48 -5.76 5.30 5.28
CA LYS A 48 -6.72 5.78 6.28
C LYS A 48 -6.88 7.30 6.21
N LYS A 49 -5.79 8.07 6.14
CA LYS A 49 -5.86 9.55 5.99
C LYS A 49 -6.65 9.95 4.74
N TRP A 50 -6.41 9.26 3.62
CA TRP A 50 -7.10 9.54 2.35
C TRP A 50 -8.59 9.20 2.39
N LEU A 51 -8.95 8.05 2.96
CA LEU A 51 -10.34 7.63 3.16
C LEU A 51 -11.07 8.57 4.12
N ASP A 52 -10.46 8.91 5.26
CA ASP A 52 -11.03 9.83 6.26
C ASP A 52 -11.23 11.24 5.67
N SER A 53 -10.35 11.66 4.74
CA SER A 53 -10.48 12.95 4.06
C SER A 53 -11.56 12.99 2.97
N GLY A 54 -12.11 11.83 2.57
CA GLY A 54 -13.07 11.72 1.47
C GLY A 54 -12.49 11.94 0.08
N LYS A 55 -11.15 11.98 -0.07
CA LYS A 55 -10.48 12.12 -1.38
C LYS A 55 -10.65 10.89 -2.29
N ILE A 56 -10.88 9.72 -1.68
CA ILE A 56 -11.13 8.44 -2.35
C ILE A 56 -12.10 7.61 -1.51
N GLU A 57 -12.78 6.67 -2.15
CA GLU A 57 -13.56 5.63 -1.48
C GLU A 57 -12.80 4.31 -1.42
N ARG A 58 -13.18 3.41 -0.50
CA ARG A 58 -12.56 2.09 -0.41
C ARG A 58 -12.75 1.28 -1.69
N SER A 59 -13.90 1.44 -2.36
CA SER A 59 -14.25 0.85 -3.66
C SER A 59 -13.29 1.23 -4.79
N ASP A 60 -12.64 2.40 -4.69
CA ASP A 60 -11.67 2.85 -5.69
C ASP A 60 -10.35 2.07 -5.61
N LEU A 61 -10.05 1.44 -4.48
CA LEU A 61 -8.74 0.86 -4.20
C LEU A 61 -8.68 -0.65 -4.49
N PHE A 62 -7.67 -1.03 -5.26
CA PHE A 62 -7.25 -2.41 -5.47
C PHE A 62 -5.96 -2.68 -4.68
N ILE A 63 -6.06 -3.34 -3.53
CA ILE A 63 -4.92 -3.62 -2.64
C ILE A 63 -4.56 -5.10 -2.77
N VAL A 64 -3.30 -5.37 -3.08
CA VAL A 64 -2.74 -6.72 -3.17
C VAL A 64 -1.72 -6.92 -2.06
N THR A 65 -1.86 -8.02 -1.31
CA THR A 65 -0.81 -8.49 -0.38
C THR A 65 -0.44 -9.93 -0.69
N LYS A 66 0.64 -10.42 -0.09
CA LYS A 66 1.24 -11.74 -0.35
C LYS A 66 1.42 -12.47 0.97
N VAL A 67 0.93 -13.71 1.01
CA VAL A 67 1.09 -14.59 2.17
C VAL A 67 2.57 -14.85 2.41
N LYS A 68 3.06 -14.51 3.61
CA LYS A 68 4.43 -14.82 4.03
C LYS A 68 4.60 -16.34 4.09
N PHE A 69 5.72 -16.84 3.57
CA PHE A 69 6.08 -18.24 3.77
C PHE A 69 6.28 -18.51 5.26
N CYS A 70 5.48 -19.40 5.85
CA CYS A 70 5.73 -19.91 7.19
C CYS A 70 6.89 -20.90 7.14
N ARG A 71 7.99 -20.57 7.82
CA ARG A 71 8.98 -21.58 8.19
C ARG A 71 8.56 -22.08 9.57
N ASP A 72 8.02 -23.30 9.62
CA ASP A 72 7.80 -23.98 10.90
C ASP A 72 9.17 -24.16 11.56
N ASN A 73 9.48 -23.31 12.55
CA ASN A 73 10.59 -23.55 13.45
C ASN A 73 10.17 -24.68 14.40
N LYS A 74 10.36 -25.92 13.97
CA LYS A 74 10.64 -27.02 14.90
C LYS A 74 12.15 -27.12 15.11
#